data_AF-A0A0T6AE33-F1
#
_entry.id   AF-A0A0T6AE33-F1
#
_cell.length_a   1.000
_cell.length_b   1.000
_cell.length_c   1.000
_cell.angle_alpha   90.00
_cell.angle_beta   90.00
_cell.angle_gamma   90.00
#
_symmetry.space_group_name_H-M   'P 1'
#
loop_
_entity.id
_entity.type
_entity.pdbx_description
1 polymer ?
#
loop_
_entity_poly.entity_id
_entity_poly.type
_entity_poly.pdbx_seq_one_letter_code
_entity_poly.pdbx_strand_id
1 'polypeptide(L)'
;MSTSRSGRAGWALAVLVAVLVFTAPAVAGEDLEDRMREVASGLRCPVCQNLSVADSSSEMAREMRALIVDQLREGKRPEEIRDYFVSKYGQWILLSPAPRGVGLVVWIVPTLGAVAGLGGAVWLLRRWSRRGTAPPLPVDAAALTWIREAVQAGDSLAALTPEEARQVEALRELQFDYRAGKLSAADYEELRALYESRAAAALAGARRPPRKAAAEVSMTAHAVPAGVGSAPRVWRWVTAALFLVGFGAALGYFLPQSVRARGDGSPTGDFLTGTREEAARAEAPDLPVLLQRGRQAMDAGEWDRAAGPRLASGGG
;
A
#
# COMPACT_ATOMS: atom_id res chain seq x y z
N MET A 1 0.98 26.01 34.18
CA MET A 1 0.56 25.48 32.87
C MET A 1 1.20 26.31 31.75
N SER A 2 2.33 25.90 31.17
CA SER A 2 2.86 26.41 29.88
C SER A 2 4.16 25.68 29.48
N THR A 3 4.08 24.38 29.16
CA THR A 3 5.24 23.62 28.68
C THR A 3 4.82 22.60 27.61
N SER A 4 4.33 23.06 26.45
CA SER A 4 4.17 22.15 25.29
C SER A 4 4.35 22.80 23.92
N ARG A 5 4.67 24.10 23.85
CA ARG A 5 4.85 24.82 22.58
C ARG A 5 6.26 24.65 21.99
N SER A 6 7.28 24.38 22.82
CA SER A 6 8.68 24.23 22.40
C SER A 6 8.95 22.94 21.61
N GLY A 7 8.30 21.83 21.96
CA GLY A 7 8.53 20.53 21.29
C GLY A 7 8.05 20.48 19.83
N ARG A 8 6.98 21.22 19.51
CA ARG A 8 6.42 21.25 18.14
C ARG A 8 7.24 22.15 17.21
N ALA A 9 7.77 23.26 17.73
CA ALA A 9 8.63 24.16 16.97
C ALA A 9 9.99 23.51 16.62
N GLY A 10 10.58 22.75 17.56
CA GLY A 10 11.81 22.01 17.30
C GLY A 10 11.64 20.94 16.21
N TRP A 11 10.53 20.21 16.25
CA TRP A 11 10.22 19.22 15.20
C TRP A 11 9.95 19.85 13.84
N ALA A 12 9.22 20.97 13.78
CA ALA A 12 8.95 21.66 12.52
C ALA A 12 10.24 22.20 11.88
N LEU A 13 11.17 22.74 12.68
CA LEU A 13 12.46 23.23 12.20
C LEU A 13 13.37 22.09 11.73
N ALA A 14 13.41 20.97 12.45
CA ALA A 14 14.18 19.80 12.05
C ALA A 14 13.67 19.20 10.73
N VAL A 15 12.36 19.13 10.54
CA VAL A 15 11.75 18.69 9.27
C VAL A 15 12.07 19.67 8.15
N LEU A 16 11.96 20.98 8.38
CA LEU A 16 12.27 21.99 7.37
C LEU A 16 13.74 21.92 6.92
N VAL A 17 14.68 21.78 7.87
CA VAL A 17 16.11 21.64 7.58
C VAL A 17 16.40 20.34 6.85
N ALA A 18 15.78 19.22 7.26
CA ALA A 18 15.92 17.95 6.56
C ALA A 18 15.41 18.02 5.12
N VAL A 19 14.26 18.67 4.89
CA VAL A 19 13.72 18.90 3.54
C VAL A 19 14.66 19.77 2.72
N LEU A 20 15.18 20.88 3.28
CA LEU A 20 16.11 21.78 2.59
C LEU A 20 17.41 21.07 2.19
N VAL A 21 17.99 20.27 3.08
CA VAL A 21 19.20 19.48 2.80
C VAL A 21 18.93 18.42 1.72
N PHE A 22 17.75 17.81 1.71
CA PHE A 22 17.38 16.83 0.68
C PHE A 22 17.11 17.45 -0.69
N THR A 23 16.77 18.74 -0.74
CA THR A 23 16.43 19.45 -1.99
C THR A 23 17.57 20.29 -2.57
N ALA A 24 18.74 20.34 -1.92
CA ALA A 24 19.87 21.12 -2.41
C ALA A 24 20.44 20.47 -3.70
N PRO A 25 20.44 21.16 -4.84
CA PRO A 25 21.00 20.60 -6.06
C PRO A 25 22.53 20.60 -5.97
N ALA A 26 23.15 19.45 -6.21
CA ALA A 26 24.59 19.35 -6.40
C ALA A 26 24.94 19.93 -7.77
N VAL A 27 25.43 21.17 -7.83
CA VAL A 27 25.98 21.75 -9.05
C VAL A 27 27.45 21.35 -9.14
N ALA A 28 27.71 20.19 -9.72
CA ALA A 28 29.00 19.84 -10.30
C ALA A 28 28.88 19.98 -11.81
N GLY A 29 29.91 20.53 -12.47
CA GLY A 29 29.94 20.56 -13.94
C GLY A 29 30.02 19.13 -14.45
N GLU A 30 28.90 18.60 -14.93
CA GLU A 30 28.81 17.20 -15.37
C GLU A 30 29.65 16.99 -16.62
N ASP A 31 30.48 15.95 -16.59
CA ASP A 31 31.22 15.48 -17.75
C ASP A 31 30.24 15.07 -18.87
N LEU A 32 30.67 15.20 -20.13
CA LEU A 32 29.88 14.75 -21.26
C LEU A 32 29.55 13.25 -21.15
N GLU A 33 30.48 12.46 -20.59
CA GLU A 33 30.26 11.04 -20.36
C GLU A 33 29.19 10.77 -19.29
N ASP A 34 29.14 11.58 -18.23
CA ASP A 34 28.11 11.49 -17.19
C ASP A 34 26.73 11.83 -17.75
N ARG A 35 26.62 12.91 -18.54
CA ARG A 35 25.37 13.31 -19.21
C ARG A 35 24.90 12.25 -20.21
N MET A 36 25.83 11.64 -20.96
CA MET A 36 25.52 10.52 -21.84
C MET A 36 24.98 9.32 -21.05
N ARG A 37 25.63 8.99 -19.93
CA ARG A 37 25.21 7.89 -19.05
C ARG A 37 23.86 8.16 -18.39
N GLU A 38 23.55 9.41 -18.04
CA GLU A 38 22.25 9.82 -17.51
C GLU A 38 21.10 9.60 -18.52
N VAL A 39 21.34 9.91 -19.79
CA VAL A 39 20.36 9.67 -20.85
C VAL A 39 20.26 8.17 -21.15
N ALA A 40 21.40 7.50 -21.34
CA ALA A 40 21.47 6.10 -21.72
C ALA A 40 20.92 5.13 -20.65
N SER A 41 21.06 5.46 -19.36
CA SER A 41 20.50 4.67 -18.25
C SER A 41 18.97 4.74 -18.18
N GLY A 42 18.36 5.78 -18.76
CA GLY A 42 16.90 5.89 -18.89
C GLY A 42 16.33 5.18 -20.11
N LEU A 43 17.18 4.68 -21.02
CA LEU A 43 16.81 4.03 -22.27
C LEU A 43 17.08 2.53 -22.22
N ARG A 44 16.17 1.75 -22.76
CA ARG A 44 16.24 0.29 -22.89
C ARG A 44 16.93 -0.09 -24.18
N CYS A 45 17.80 -1.10 -24.14
CA CYS A 45 18.35 -1.67 -25.37
C CYS A 45 17.28 -2.54 -26.08
N PRO A 46 16.88 -2.24 -27.33
CA PRO A 46 15.82 -2.98 -28.04
C PRO A 46 16.13 -4.46 -28.28
N VAL A 47 17.41 -4.79 -28.41
CA VAL A 47 17.89 -6.14 -28.76
C VAL A 47 18.40 -6.92 -27.55
N CYS A 48 18.38 -6.32 -26.35
CA CYS A 48 18.94 -6.91 -25.15
C CYS A 48 17.85 -7.37 -24.18
N GLN A 49 18.16 -8.36 -23.35
CA GLN A 49 17.25 -8.88 -22.34
C GLN A 49 17.18 -7.95 -21.13
N ASN A 50 16.29 -6.94 -21.17
CA ASN A 50 15.97 -6.06 -20.04
C ASN A 50 17.18 -5.27 -19.49
N LEU A 51 18.12 -4.90 -20.36
CA LEU A 51 19.26 -4.05 -20.02
C LEU A 51 19.07 -2.61 -20.53
N SER A 52 19.66 -1.67 -19.81
CA SER A 52 19.76 -0.28 -20.27
C SER A 52 20.77 -0.15 -21.41
N VAL A 53 20.68 0.95 -22.16
CA VAL A 53 21.66 1.32 -23.19
C VAL A 53 23.01 1.67 -22.54
N ALA A 54 23.00 2.16 -21.30
CA ALA A 54 24.22 2.44 -20.55
C ALA A 54 24.98 1.16 -20.16
N ASP A 55 24.26 0.10 -19.76
CA ASP A 55 24.87 -1.12 -19.22
C ASP A 55 25.13 -2.20 -20.29
N SER A 56 24.46 -2.11 -21.43
CA SER A 56 24.61 -3.09 -22.50
C SER A 56 25.89 -2.91 -23.31
N SER A 57 26.60 -4.03 -23.53
CA SER A 57 27.75 -4.15 -24.42
C SER A 57 27.40 -4.46 -25.88
N SER A 58 26.11 -4.53 -26.23
CA SER A 58 25.67 -4.81 -27.60
C SER A 58 26.11 -3.71 -28.59
N GLU A 59 26.22 -4.09 -29.87
CA GLU A 59 26.49 -3.14 -30.94
C GLU A 59 25.44 -2.02 -31.02
N MET A 60 24.16 -2.40 -30.93
CA MET A 60 23.05 -1.43 -30.87
C MET A 60 23.22 -0.43 -29.71
N ALA A 61 23.60 -0.90 -28.52
CA ALA A 61 23.79 -0.01 -27.38
C ALA A 61 24.99 0.94 -27.58
N ARG A 62 26.07 0.48 -28.23
CA ARG A 62 27.21 1.33 -28.60
C ARG A 62 26.79 2.42 -29.59
N GLU A 63 26.04 2.07 -30.62
CA GLU A 63 25.54 3.02 -31.63
C GLU A 63 24.59 4.05 -31.01
N MET A 64 23.67 3.61 -30.15
CA MET A 64 22.78 4.51 -29.42
C MET A 64 23.57 5.47 -28.51
N ARG A 65 24.62 4.99 -27.81
CA ARG A 65 25.49 5.87 -27.00
C ARG A 65 26.24 6.89 -27.84
N ALA A 66 26.78 6.49 -29.00
CA ALA A 66 27.42 7.41 -29.92
C ALA A 66 26.45 8.51 -30.38
N LEU A 67 25.23 8.14 -30.76
CA LEU A 67 24.19 9.09 -31.16
C LEU A 67 23.77 10.03 -30.02
N ILE A 68 23.72 9.55 -28.77
CA ILE A 68 23.45 10.39 -27.60
C ILE A 68 24.57 11.43 -27.44
N VAL A 69 25.84 11.02 -27.54
CA VAL A 69 26.99 11.94 -27.45
C VAL A 69 26.92 13.02 -28.52
N ASP A 70 26.60 12.65 -29.76
CA ASP A 70 26.49 13.61 -30.86
C ASP A 70 25.36 14.61 -30.61
N GLN A 71 24.19 14.15 -30.15
CA GLN A 71 23.09 15.06 -29.80
C GLN A 71 23.39 15.96 -28.60
N LEU A 72 24.13 15.47 -27.60
CA LEU A 72 24.60 16.30 -26.48
C LEU A 72 25.60 17.37 -26.93
N ARG A 73 26.48 17.04 -27.90
CA ARG A 73 27.41 18.00 -28.52
C ARG A 73 26.69 19.04 -29.37
N GLU A 74 25.57 18.67 -30.00
CA GLU A 74 24.65 19.60 -30.68
C GLU A 74 23.90 20.54 -29.70
N GLY A 75 24.07 20.36 -28.39
CA GLY A 75 23.43 21.20 -27.37
C GLY A 75 22.00 20.81 -27.04
N LYS A 76 21.53 19.63 -27.47
CA LYS A 76 20.20 19.13 -27.12
C LYS A 76 20.12 18.74 -25.65
N ARG A 77 18.93 18.91 -25.07
CA ARG A 77 18.64 18.56 -23.68
C ARG A 77 18.38 17.05 -23.52
N PRO A 78 18.65 16.45 -22.36
CA PRO A 78 18.36 15.04 -22.08
C PRO A 78 16.94 14.61 -22.45
N GLU A 79 15.94 15.46 -22.19
CA GLU A 79 14.54 15.19 -22.53
C GLU A 79 14.31 15.12 -24.04
N GLU A 80 14.94 16.01 -24.81
CA GLU A 80 14.81 16.05 -26.27
C GLU A 80 15.44 14.81 -26.91
N ILE A 81 16.56 14.34 -26.35
CA ILE A 81 17.22 13.11 -26.79
C ILE A 81 16.33 11.90 -26.48
N ARG A 82 15.74 11.84 -25.28
CA ARG A 82 14.77 10.77 -24.94
C ARG A 82 13.56 10.80 -25.86
N ASP A 83 13.01 11.98 -26.14
CA ASP A 83 11.87 12.16 -27.06
C ASP A 83 12.23 11.73 -28.49
N TYR A 84 13.47 11.98 -28.95
CA TYR A 84 13.98 11.47 -30.22
C TYR A 84 13.92 9.94 -30.28
N PHE A 85 14.41 9.23 -29.25
CA PHE A 85 14.34 7.77 -29.22
C PHE A 85 12.91 7.26 -29.09
N VAL A 86 12.05 7.94 -28.33
CA VAL A 86 10.62 7.61 -28.23
C VAL A 86 9.92 7.77 -29.58
N SER A 87 10.29 8.76 -30.40
CA SER A 87 9.72 8.94 -31.73
C SER A 87 10.04 7.78 -32.69
N LYS A 88 11.15 7.08 -32.47
CA LYS A 88 11.63 5.96 -33.30
C LYS A 88 11.17 4.61 -32.78
N TYR A 89 11.21 4.41 -31.47
CA TYR A 89 10.99 3.11 -30.83
C TYR A 89 9.71 3.05 -29.98
N GLY A 90 8.99 4.16 -29.82
CA GLY A 90 7.80 4.28 -28.97
C GLY A 90 8.14 4.44 -27.48
N GLN A 91 7.11 4.55 -26.64
CA GLN A 91 7.29 4.75 -25.19
C GLN A 91 7.98 3.60 -24.46
N TRP A 92 7.96 2.39 -25.03
CA TRP A 92 8.55 1.19 -24.42
C TRP A 92 10.08 1.29 -24.27
N ILE A 93 10.72 2.17 -25.07
CA ILE A 93 12.16 2.39 -25.00
C ILE A 93 12.59 3.03 -23.68
N LEU A 94 11.68 3.72 -22.98
CA LEU A 94 11.97 4.31 -21.68
C LEU A 94 11.89 3.22 -20.61
N LEU A 95 12.91 3.15 -19.75
CA LEU A 95 12.93 2.23 -18.61
C LEU A 95 11.92 2.61 -17.52
N SER A 96 11.54 3.88 -17.46
CA SER A 96 10.50 4.37 -16.56
C SER A 96 9.40 5.10 -17.34
N PRO A 97 8.13 4.96 -16.94
CA PRO A 97 7.04 5.67 -17.58
C PRO A 97 7.21 7.18 -17.39
N ALA A 98 7.11 7.93 -18.50
CA ALA A 98 7.22 9.38 -18.45
C ALA A 98 6.21 9.95 -17.44
N PRO A 99 6.60 10.94 -16.62
CA PRO A 99 5.72 11.56 -15.63
C PRO A 99 4.72 12.53 -16.28
N ARG A 100 4.15 12.16 -17.44
CA ARG A 100 3.17 12.93 -18.19
C ARG A 100 2.07 11.98 -18.68
N GLY A 101 0.84 12.49 -18.76
CA GLY A 101 -0.32 11.72 -19.22
C GLY A 101 -0.60 10.48 -18.35
N VAL A 102 -0.74 9.31 -18.98
CA VAL A 102 -1.07 8.04 -18.29
C VAL A 102 0.03 7.61 -17.32
N GLY A 103 1.30 7.91 -17.61
CA GLY A 103 2.41 7.56 -16.73
C GLY A 103 2.30 8.24 -15.35
N LEU A 104 1.72 9.45 -15.29
CA LEU A 104 1.48 10.17 -14.04
C LEU A 104 0.56 9.40 -13.08
N VAL A 105 -0.43 8.68 -13.60
CA VAL A 105 -1.40 7.89 -12.80
C VAL A 105 -0.68 6.80 -12.00
N VAL A 106 0.34 6.16 -12.60
CA VAL A 106 1.15 5.12 -11.97
C VAL A 106 1.88 5.66 -10.74
N TRP A 107 2.24 6.95 -10.74
CA TRP A 107 2.91 7.61 -9.61
C TRP A 107 1.92 8.18 -8.58
N ILE A 108 0.79 8.75 -9.02
CA ILE A 108 -0.20 9.37 -8.14
C ILE A 108 -0.92 8.33 -7.28
N VAL A 109 -1.34 7.21 -7.86
CA VAL A 109 -2.17 6.22 -7.16
C VAL A 109 -1.47 5.63 -5.92
N PRO A 110 -0.22 5.15 -5.99
CA PRO A 110 0.50 4.65 -4.82
C PRO A 110 0.70 5.72 -3.75
N THR A 111 1.05 6.93 -4.18
CA THR A 111 1.31 8.06 -3.26
C THR A 111 0.05 8.47 -2.52
N LEU A 112 -1.08 8.62 -3.23
CA LEU A 112 -2.37 8.95 -2.65
C LEU A 112 -2.88 7.84 -1.73
N GLY A 113 -2.69 6.57 -2.12
CA GLY A 113 -3.03 5.41 -1.31
C GLY A 113 -2.25 5.38 0.01
N ALA A 114 -0.94 5.65 -0.03
CA ALA A 114 -0.11 5.72 1.16
C ALA A 114 -0.54 6.84 2.11
N VAL A 115 -0.81 8.05 1.57
CA VAL A 115 -1.29 9.19 2.36
C VAL A 115 -2.65 8.90 2.99
N ALA A 116 -3.59 8.35 2.22
CA ALA A 116 -4.92 7.98 2.72
C ALA A 116 -4.84 6.88 3.79
N GLY A 117 -4.01 5.86 3.58
CA GLY A 117 -3.79 4.78 4.53
C GLY A 117 -3.20 5.27 5.85
N LEU A 118 -2.15 6.09 5.79
CA LEU A 118 -1.53 6.68 6.98
C LEU A 118 -2.50 7.63 7.71
N GLY A 119 -3.21 8.49 6.97
CA GLY A 119 -4.22 9.38 7.51
C GLY A 119 -5.36 8.62 8.19
N GLY A 120 -5.85 7.55 7.57
CA GLY A 120 -6.88 6.66 8.13
C GLY A 120 -6.40 5.94 9.38
N ALA A 121 -5.18 5.40 9.39
CA ALA A 121 -4.57 4.76 10.55
C ALA A 121 -4.44 5.72 11.73
N VAL A 122 -3.88 6.92 11.51
CA VAL A 122 -3.76 7.95 12.55
C VAL A 122 -5.13 8.38 13.07
N TRP A 123 -6.11 8.56 12.18
CA TRP A 123 -7.48 8.90 12.58
C TRP A 123 -8.11 7.80 13.44
N LEU A 124 -7.95 6.52 13.06
CA LEU A 124 -8.49 5.39 13.78
C LEU A 124 -7.83 5.22 15.16
N LEU A 125 -6.50 5.34 15.22
CA LEU A 125 -5.72 5.30 16.46
C LEU A 125 -6.14 6.43 17.41
N ARG A 126 -6.29 7.66 16.90
CA ARG A 126 -6.80 8.79 17.68
C ARG A 126 -8.20 8.56 18.18
N ARG A 127 -9.08 7.97 17.35
CA ARG A 127 -10.45 7.65 17.76
C ARG A 127 -10.48 6.56 18.83
N TRP A 128 -9.56 5.60 18.80
CA TRP A 128 -9.49 4.55 19.82
C TRP A 128 -8.90 5.07 21.13
N SER A 129 -7.85 5.89 21.07
CA SER A 129 -7.27 6.54 22.25
C SER A 129 -8.27 7.48 22.94
N ARG A 130 -9.11 8.21 22.16
CA ARG A 130 -10.18 9.06 22.72
C ARG A 130 -11.41 8.31 23.24
N ARG A 131 -11.46 6.99 23.13
CA ARG A 131 -12.47 6.17 23.84
C ARG A 131 -12.03 5.85 25.27
N GLY A 132 -10.95 6.46 25.76
CA GLY A 132 -10.51 6.37 27.14
C GLY A 132 -11.46 7.07 28.11
N THR A 133 -11.91 6.26 29.08
CA THR A 133 -12.35 6.63 30.42
C THR A 133 -13.61 7.48 30.49
N ALA A 134 -14.77 6.81 30.54
CA ALA A 134 -15.96 7.44 31.12
C ALA A 134 -15.58 7.98 32.52
N PRO A 135 -15.93 9.23 32.86
CA PRO A 135 -15.59 9.80 34.15
C PRO A 135 -16.05 8.86 35.27
N PRO A 136 -15.23 8.64 36.30
CA PRO A 136 -15.58 7.76 37.41
C PRO A 136 -16.94 8.18 37.95
N LEU A 137 -17.88 7.24 38.05
CA LEU A 137 -19.18 7.49 38.65
C LEU A 137 -18.96 8.00 40.08
N PRO A 138 -19.77 8.93 40.60
CA PRO A 138 -19.65 9.38 41.99
C PRO A 138 -19.86 8.17 42.91
N VAL A 139 -18.78 7.76 43.56
CA VAL A 139 -18.75 6.62 44.48
C VAL A 139 -19.09 7.12 45.88
N ASP A 140 -19.87 6.34 46.64
CA ASP A 140 -20.08 6.63 48.05
C ASP A 140 -18.78 6.46 48.85
N ALA A 141 -18.53 7.36 49.81
CA ALA A 141 -17.25 7.39 50.54
C ALA A 141 -17.02 6.12 51.39
N ALA A 142 -18.11 5.45 51.82
CA ALA A 142 -18.06 4.25 52.65
C ALA A 142 -17.65 2.99 51.87
N ALA A 143 -18.00 2.90 50.59
CA ALA A 143 -17.58 1.83 49.70
C ALA A 143 -16.09 1.96 49.38
N LEU A 144 -15.59 3.18 49.15
CA LEU A 144 -14.16 3.42 48.90
C LEU A 144 -13.28 3.03 50.10
N THR A 145 -13.70 3.34 51.33
CA THR A 145 -12.94 2.96 52.54
C THR A 145 -12.88 1.45 52.70
N TRP A 146 -14.00 0.76 52.51
CA TRP A 146 -14.05 -0.70 52.58
C TRP A 146 -13.18 -1.37 51.49
N ILE A 147 -13.23 -0.89 50.24
CA ILE A 147 -12.39 -1.43 49.14
C ILE A 147 -10.90 -1.26 49.51
N ARG A 148 -10.52 -0.09 50.02
CA ARG A 148 -9.13 0.21 50.39
C ARG A 148 -8.65 -0.67 51.53
N GLU A 149 -9.50 -0.92 52.53
CA GLU A 149 -9.21 -1.85 53.62
C GLU A 149 -9.10 -3.29 53.10
N ALA A 150 -10.00 -3.74 52.22
CA ALA A 150 -9.98 -5.08 51.63
C ALA A 150 -8.75 -5.34 50.74
N VAL A 151 -8.24 -4.33 50.02
CA VAL A 151 -6.99 -4.43 49.25
C VAL A 151 -5.77 -4.61 50.16
N GLN A 152 -5.82 -4.05 51.38
CA GLN A 152 -4.72 -4.12 52.36
C GLN A 152 -4.82 -5.34 53.29
N ALA A 153 -6.03 -5.81 53.57
CA ALA A 153 -6.32 -6.99 54.39
C ALA A 153 -6.19 -8.27 53.54
N GLY A 154 -4.97 -8.81 53.48
CA GLY A 154 -4.61 -9.93 52.59
C GLY A 154 -5.46 -11.20 52.72
N ASP A 155 -6.06 -11.47 53.89
CA ASP A 155 -6.73 -12.74 54.21
C ASP A 155 -8.28 -12.68 54.14
N SER A 156 -8.90 -11.51 53.95
CA SER A 156 -10.36 -11.34 54.04
C SER A 156 -11.12 -11.52 52.72
N LEU A 157 -10.49 -12.05 51.67
CA LEU A 157 -11.13 -12.26 50.36
C LEU A 157 -12.02 -13.51 50.32
N ALA A 158 -11.88 -14.43 51.27
CA ALA A 158 -12.64 -15.68 51.31
C ALA A 158 -14.16 -15.48 51.52
N ALA A 159 -14.56 -14.32 52.05
CA ALA A 159 -15.96 -13.94 52.24
C ALA A 159 -16.58 -13.20 51.03
N LEU A 160 -15.79 -12.93 49.98
CA LEU A 160 -16.22 -12.21 48.78
C LEU A 160 -16.78 -13.15 47.73
N THR A 161 -17.66 -12.62 46.88
CA THR A 161 -18.05 -13.33 45.66
C THR A 161 -16.87 -13.40 44.68
N PRO A 162 -16.84 -14.41 43.77
CA PRO A 162 -15.79 -14.52 42.75
C PRO A 162 -15.67 -13.30 41.82
N GLU A 163 -16.72 -12.49 41.70
CA GLU A 163 -16.69 -11.26 40.92
C GLU A 163 -16.02 -10.11 41.67
N GLU A 164 -16.30 -9.96 42.96
CA GLU A 164 -15.70 -8.95 43.83
C GLU A 164 -14.21 -9.23 44.06
N ALA A 165 -13.84 -10.50 44.29
CA ALA A 165 -12.46 -10.92 44.46
C ALA A 165 -11.59 -10.55 43.24
N ARG A 166 -12.12 -10.68 42.02
CA ARG A 166 -11.40 -10.28 40.79
C ARG A 166 -11.13 -8.78 40.69
N GLN A 167 -12.04 -7.94 41.20
CA GLN A 167 -11.84 -6.49 41.19
C GLN A 167 -10.80 -6.06 42.23
N VAL A 168 -10.83 -6.67 43.41
CA VAL A 168 -9.84 -6.40 44.47
C VAL A 168 -8.45 -6.88 44.06
N GLU A 169 -8.35 -8.06 43.43
CA GLU A 169 -7.08 -8.59 42.93
C GLU A 169 -6.48 -7.70 41.83
N ALA A 170 -7.31 -7.15 40.93
CA ALA A 170 -6.86 -6.21 39.91
C ALA A 170 -6.25 -4.92 40.51
N LEU A 171 -6.78 -4.44 41.64
CA LEU A 171 -6.19 -3.31 42.38
C LEU A 171 -4.87 -3.68 43.06
N ARG A 172 -4.72 -4.92 43.55
CA ARG A 172 -3.46 -5.43 44.11
C ARG A 172 -2.38 -5.56 43.04
N GLU A 173 -2.73 -6.10 41.87
CA GLU A 173 -1.82 -6.21 40.73
C GLU A 173 -1.34 -4.82 40.26
N LEU A 174 -2.24 -3.85 40.16
CA LEU A 174 -1.88 -2.46 39.83
C LEU A 174 -0.91 -1.85 40.87
N GLN A 175 -1.14 -2.09 42.16
CA GLN A 175 -0.25 -1.63 43.23
C GLN A 175 1.12 -2.31 43.16
N PHE A 176 1.15 -3.60 42.83
CA PHE A 176 2.39 -4.35 42.63
C PHE A 176 3.19 -3.79 41.45
N ASP A 177 2.55 -3.53 40.31
CA ASP A 177 3.20 -2.97 39.11
C ASP A 177 3.78 -1.57 39.35
N TYR A 178 3.10 -0.74 40.15
CA TYR A 178 3.63 0.55 40.58
C TYR A 178 4.87 0.38 41.48
N ARG A 179 4.82 -0.50 42.48
CA ARG A 179 5.99 -0.79 43.34
C ARG A 179 7.16 -1.41 42.57
N ALA A 180 6.88 -2.16 41.52
CA ALA A 180 7.87 -2.72 40.60
C ALA A 180 8.44 -1.68 39.61
N GLY A 181 7.94 -0.44 39.62
CA GLY A 181 8.42 0.65 38.77
C GLY A 181 7.93 0.59 37.32
N LYS A 182 6.92 -0.22 36.99
CA LYS A 182 6.36 -0.32 35.63
C LYS A 182 5.45 0.85 35.26
N LEU A 183 4.93 1.56 36.25
CA LEU A 183 3.96 2.65 36.09
C LEU A 183 4.50 3.94 36.71
N SER A 184 4.24 5.08 36.06
CA SER A 184 4.51 6.39 36.65
C SER A 184 3.51 6.69 37.78
N ALA A 185 3.86 7.60 38.70
CA ALA A 185 2.96 7.99 39.79
C ALA A 185 1.66 8.62 39.28
N ALA A 186 1.72 9.38 38.17
CA ALA A 186 0.55 9.99 37.55
C ALA A 186 -0.37 8.93 36.92
N ASP A 187 0.21 7.97 36.18
CA ASP A 187 -0.57 6.90 35.55
C ASP A 187 -1.19 5.96 36.60
N TYR A 188 -0.47 5.71 37.70
CA TYR A 188 -0.97 4.91 38.81
C TYR A 188 -2.20 5.55 39.48
N GLU A 189 -2.15 6.85 39.80
CA GLU A 189 -3.27 7.59 40.39
C GLU A 189 -4.51 7.56 39.48
N GLU A 190 -4.33 7.78 38.17
CA GLU A 190 -5.42 7.78 37.20
C GLU A 190 -6.06 6.38 37.07
N LEU A 191 -5.25 5.34 36.90
CA LEU A 191 -5.73 3.96 36.79
C LEU A 191 -6.38 3.48 38.08
N ARG A 192 -5.82 3.84 39.24
CA ARG A 192 -6.37 3.49 40.54
C ARG A 192 -7.76 4.09 40.72
N ALA A 193 -7.93 5.39 40.44
CA ALA A 193 -9.23 6.05 40.55
C ALA A 193 -10.27 5.41 39.63
N LEU A 194 -9.88 5.04 38.40
CA LEU A 194 -10.74 4.32 37.47
C LEU A 194 -11.16 2.95 38.02
N TYR A 195 -10.22 2.14 38.49
CA TYR A 195 -10.50 0.79 38.99
C TYR A 195 -11.29 0.82 40.30
N GLU A 196 -11.00 1.73 41.22
CA GLU A 196 -11.78 1.94 42.44
C GLU A 196 -13.24 2.31 42.10
N SER A 197 -13.46 3.18 41.11
CA SER A 197 -14.83 3.55 40.68
C SER A 197 -15.60 2.38 40.06
N ARG A 198 -14.92 1.53 39.29
CA ARG A 198 -15.51 0.35 38.65
C ARG A 198 -15.83 -0.74 39.67
N ALA A 199 -14.92 -0.99 40.60
CA ALA A 199 -15.11 -1.93 41.70
C ALA A 199 -16.29 -1.49 42.58
N ALA A 200 -16.35 -0.21 42.93
CA ALA A 200 -17.43 0.31 43.76
C ALA A 200 -18.79 0.28 43.05
N ALA A 201 -18.85 0.54 41.74
CA ALA A 201 -20.09 0.39 40.97
C ALA A 201 -20.59 -1.07 40.94
N ALA A 202 -19.68 -2.05 40.84
CA ALA A 202 -20.03 -3.47 40.89
C ALA A 202 -20.57 -3.88 42.27
N LEU A 203 -19.91 -3.42 43.34
CA LEU A 203 -20.28 -3.70 44.73
C LEU A 203 -21.60 -3.02 45.15
N ALA A 204 -21.86 -1.80 44.68
CA ALA A 204 -23.11 -1.09 44.93
C ALA A 204 -24.32 -1.79 44.28
N GLY A 205 -24.11 -2.44 43.13
CA GLY A 205 -25.13 -3.27 42.46
C GLY A 205 -25.52 -4.50 43.28
N ALA A 206 -24.57 -5.10 44.01
CA ALA A 206 -24.79 -6.29 44.84
C ALA A 206 -25.50 -5.98 46.18
N ARG A 207 -25.32 -4.78 46.74
CA ARG A 207 -26.01 -4.33 47.98
C ARG A 207 -27.47 -3.91 47.78
N ARG A 208 -28.00 -3.90 46.55
CA ARG A 208 -29.38 -3.50 46.28
C ARG A 208 -30.33 -4.63 46.70
N PRO A 209 -31.33 -4.39 47.58
CA PRO A 209 -32.28 -5.44 47.96
C PRO A 209 -33.01 -5.97 46.73
N PRO A 210 -33.41 -7.26 46.72
CA PRO A 210 -34.09 -7.86 45.58
C PRO A 210 -35.33 -7.04 45.22
N ARG A 211 -35.43 -6.72 43.93
CA ARG A 211 -36.34 -5.76 43.27
C ARG A 211 -37.85 -5.94 43.56
N LYS A 212 -38.26 -6.94 44.35
CA LYS A 212 -39.66 -7.13 44.79
C LYS A 212 -40.15 -6.07 45.78
N ALA A 213 -39.27 -5.37 46.51
CA ALA A 213 -39.68 -4.31 47.44
C ALA A 213 -39.74 -2.90 46.80
N ALA A 214 -39.25 -2.72 45.58
CA ALA A 214 -39.17 -1.39 44.92
C ALA A 214 -40.35 -1.11 43.98
N ALA A 215 -41.32 -2.02 43.86
CA ALA A 215 -42.48 -1.85 42.98
C ALA A 215 -43.52 -0.86 43.54
N GLU A 216 -43.51 -0.55 44.84
CA GLU A 216 -44.52 0.31 45.47
C GLU A 216 -44.14 1.80 45.59
N VAL A 217 -42.89 2.20 45.30
CA VAL A 217 -42.42 3.59 45.59
C VAL A 217 -42.10 4.42 44.32
N SER A 218 -42.19 3.86 43.11
CA SER A 218 -41.86 4.60 41.87
C SER A 218 -43.08 4.91 41.01
N MET A 219 -44.08 5.62 41.57
CA MET A 219 -45.12 6.27 40.75
C MET A 219 -44.94 7.79 40.61
N THR A 220 -43.88 8.39 41.16
CA THR A 220 -43.64 9.84 41.04
C THR A 220 -42.16 10.19 40.92
N ALA A 221 -41.56 9.96 39.75
CA ALA A 221 -40.33 10.68 39.40
C ALA A 221 -40.21 10.83 37.88
N HIS A 222 -40.22 12.08 37.43
CA HIS A 222 -40.16 12.49 36.03
C HIS A 222 -38.89 12.03 35.31
N ALA A 223 -39.08 11.62 34.06
CA ALA A 223 -38.03 11.24 33.13
C ALA A 223 -37.23 12.46 32.64
N VAL A 224 -35.90 12.41 32.79
CA VAL A 224 -34.95 13.26 32.06
C VAL A 224 -34.65 12.60 30.71
N PRO A 225 -34.70 13.31 29.57
CA PRO A 225 -34.42 12.68 28.28
C PRO A 225 -32.92 12.48 28.11
N ALA A 226 -32.48 11.21 28.07
CA ALA A 226 -31.13 10.83 27.72
C ALA A 226 -30.93 10.97 26.20
N GLY A 227 -30.15 11.99 25.81
CA GLY A 227 -29.73 12.21 24.43
C GLY A 227 -28.51 11.38 24.02
N VAL A 228 -28.47 11.09 22.71
CA VAL A 228 -27.36 10.57 21.90
C VAL A 228 -27.07 9.08 22.03
N GLY A 229 -27.91 8.28 21.35
CA GLY A 229 -27.61 6.88 21.06
C GLY A 229 -26.35 6.74 20.20
N SER A 230 -25.39 5.95 20.67
CA SER A 230 -24.29 5.46 19.85
C SER A 230 -24.86 4.64 18.69
N ALA A 231 -24.53 5.01 17.44
CA ALA A 231 -24.93 4.23 16.27
C ALA A 231 -24.59 2.74 16.49
N PRO A 232 -25.54 1.82 16.29
CA PRO A 232 -25.37 0.43 16.70
C PRO A 232 -24.19 -0.20 15.97
N ARG A 233 -23.50 -1.10 16.68
CA ARG A 233 -22.31 -1.86 16.22
C ARG A 233 -22.50 -2.48 14.81
N VAL A 234 -23.75 -2.75 14.44
CA VAL A 234 -24.22 -3.23 13.14
C VAL A 234 -23.88 -2.26 11.99
N TRP A 235 -23.99 -0.94 12.18
CA TRP A 235 -23.71 0.04 11.12
C TRP A 235 -22.24 0.00 10.69
N ARG A 236 -21.32 -0.26 11.63
CA ARG A 236 -19.88 -0.38 11.33
C ARG A 236 -19.58 -1.60 10.46
N TRP A 237 -20.32 -2.69 10.66
CA TRP A 237 -20.22 -3.89 9.82
C TRP A 237 -20.89 -3.70 8.46
N VAL A 238 -22.02 -3.00 8.40
CA VAL A 238 -22.68 -2.65 7.14
C VAL A 238 -21.79 -1.76 6.28
N THR A 239 -21.14 -0.74 6.86
CA THR A 239 -20.20 0.10 6.11
C THR A 239 -18.94 -0.65 5.69
N ALA A 240 -18.45 -1.57 6.52
CA ALA A 240 -17.30 -2.41 6.15
C ALA A 240 -17.66 -3.38 5.03
N ALA A 241 -18.84 -4.00 5.07
CA ALA A 241 -19.35 -4.90 4.04
C ALA A 241 -19.59 -4.16 2.71
N LEU A 242 -20.24 -2.99 2.74
CA LEU A 242 -20.43 -2.15 1.55
C LEU A 242 -19.10 -1.70 0.95
N PHE A 243 -18.12 -1.35 1.78
CA PHE A 243 -16.78 -1.02 1.32
C PHE A 243 -16.08 -2.22 0.68
N LEU A 244 -16.15 -3.41 1.29
CA LEU A 244 -15.50 -4.61 0.77
C LEU A 244 -16.12 -5.07 -0.57
N VAL A 245 -17.45 -4.97 -0.68
CA VAL A 245 -18.19 -5.28 -1.92
C VAL A 245 -17.88 -4.24 -3.00
N GLY A 246 -17.89 -2.95 -2.67
CA GLY A 246 -17.55 -1.87 -3.61
C GLY A 246 -16.09 -1.95 -4.08
N PHE A 247 -15.17 -2.21 -3.16
CA PHE A 247 -13.75 -2.40 -3.45
C PHE A 247 -13.52 -3.65 -4.29
N GLY A 248 -14.15 -4.78 -3.94
CA GLY A 248 -14.06 -6.02 -4.72
C GLY A 248 -14.64 -5.90 -6.12
N ALA A 249 -15.76 -5.18 -6.28
CA ALA A 249 -16.36 -4.90 -7.58
C ALA A 249 -15.48 -3.96 -8.42
N ALA A 250 -14.90 -2.92 -7.80
CA ALA A 250 -13.96 -2.02 -8.47
C ALA A 250 -12.69 -2.77 -8.89
N LEU A 251 -12.11 -3.60 -8.01
CA LEU A 251 -10.95 -4.43 -8.35
C LEU A 251 -11.30 -5.42 -9.47
N GLY A 252 -12.44 -6.11 -9.37
CA GLY A 252 -12.92 -7.04 -10.39
C GLY A 252 -13.23 -6.38 -11.74
N TYR A 253 -13.56 -5.09 -11.77
CA TYR A 253 -13.77 -4.33 -12.99
C TYR A 253 -12.46 -3.78 -13.58
N PHE A 254 -11.60 -3.18 -12.75
CA PHE A 254 -10.37 -2.52 -13.18
C PHE A 254 -9.21 -3.49 -13.42
N LEU A 255 -9.11 -4.59 -12.68
CA LEU A 255 -8.04 -5.58 -12.84
C LEU A 255 -8.07 -6.21 -14.26
N PRO A 256 -9.21 -6.69 -14.79
CA PRO A 256 -9.26 -7.17 -16.17
C PRO A 256 -9.14 -6.05 -17.21
N GLN A 257 -9.41 -4.77 -16.90
CA GLN A 257 -9.08 -3.67 -17.81
C GLN A 257 -7.58 -3.34 -17.83
N SER A 258 -6.87 -3.54 -16.72
CA SER A 258 -5.42 -3.38 -16.67
C SER A 258 -4.66 -4.55 -17.30
N VAL A 259 -5.27 -5.74 -17.34
CA VAL A 259 -4.67 -6.96 -17.91
C VAL A 259 -5.15 -7.23 -19.34
N ARG A 260 -6.29 -6.70 -19.79
CA ARG A 260 -6.67 -6.75 -21.20
C ARG A 260 -5.73 -5.86 -22.00
N ALA A 261 -4.87 -6.53 -22.74
CA ALA A 261 -3.93 -5.97 -23.69
C ALA A 261 -4.55 -4.85 -24.52
N ARG A 262 -3.82 -3.75 -24.53
CA ARG A 262 -3.66 -2.88 -25.70
C ARG A 262 -3.35 -3.76 -26.91
N GLY A 263 -4.34 -3.95 -27.79
CA GLY A 263 -4.20 -4.58 -29.09
C GLY A 263 -3.78 -6.05 -29.06
N ASP A 264 -4.69 -6.93 -29.49
CA ASP A 264 -4.37 -8.10 -30.31
C ASP A 264 -2.86 -8.41 -30.54
N GLY A 265 -2.26 -9.15 -29.61
CA GLY A 265 -0.91 -9.68 -29.73
C GLY A 265 -0.52 -10.48 -28.49
N SER A 266 -0.23 -11.77 -28.64
CA SER A 266 0.33 -12.61 -27.58
C SER A 266 1.68 -12.06 -27.09
N PRO A 267 2.06 -12.25 -25.81
CA PRO A 267 3.35 -11.81 -25.28
C PRO A 267 4.57 -12.47 -25.93
N THR A 268 4.35 -13.58 -26.62
CA THR A 268 5.26 -14.17 -27.60
C THR A 268 4.71 -13.80 -28.97
N GLY A 269 5.25 -12.74 -29.56
CA GLY A 269 4.82 -12.27 -30.87
C GLY A 269 4.89 -13.38 -31.91
N ASP A 270 3.85 -13.42 -32.74
CA ASP A 270 3.67 -14.17 -33.99
C ASP A 270 4.75 -13.86 -35.06
N PHE A 271 5.92 -13.35 -34.67
CA PHE A 271 7.04 -13.02 -35.55
C PHE A 271 8.03 -14.19 -35.71
N LEU A 272 7.99 -15.20 -34.83
CA LEU A 272 8.91 -16.35 -34.89
C LEU A 272 8.39 -17.53 -35.72
N THR A 273 7.12 -17.55 -36.12
CA THR A 273 6.56 -18.68 -36.88
C THR A 273 6.00 -18.31 -38.25
N GLY A 274 5.92 -17.03 -38.63
CA GLY A 274 5.70 -16.60 -40.03
C GLY A 274 4.49 -17.21 -40.77
N THR A 275 3.50 -17.80 -40.06
CA THR A 275 2.56 -18.74 -40.71
C THR A 275 1.14 -18.23 -40.88
N ARG A 276 0.81 -16.99 -40.50
CA ARG A 276 -0.60 -16.53 -40.60
C ARG A 276 -0.91 -15.52 -41.69
N GLU A 277 -0.05 -14.53 -41.96
CA GLU A 277 -0.37 -13.54 -43.01
C GLU A 277 0.00 -14.01 -44.43
N GLU A 278 1.05 -14.82 -44.59
CA GLU A 278 1.38 -15.40 -45.90
C GLU A 278 0.45 -16.57 -46.27
N ALA A 279 0.00 -17.36 -45.30
CA ALA A 279 -0.94 -18.47 -45.54
C ALA A 279 -2.36 -18.00 -45.86
N ALA A 280 -2.75 -16.79 -45.45
CA ALA A 280 -4.07 -16.22 -45.76
C ALA A 280 -4.11 -15.50 -47.13
N ARG A 281 -2.97 -15.09 -47.69
CA ARG A 281 -2.89 -14.42 -49.01
C ARG A 281 -2.40 -15.31 -50.14
N ALA A 282 -1.81 -16.48 -49.86
CA ALA A 282 -1.37 -17.41 -50.90
C ALA A 282 -2.42 -18.50 -51.13
N GLU A 283 -3.02 -18.50 -52.32
CA GLU A 283 -3.67 -19.69 -52.90
C GLU A 283 -2.73 -20.89 -52.68
N ALA A 284 -3.14 -21.87 -51.89
CA ALA A 284 -2.30 -23.00 -51.51
C ALA A 284 -1.88 -23.76 -52.78
N PRO A 285 -0.58 -23.84 -53.12
CA PRO A 285 -0.16 -24.55 -54.33
C PRO A 285 -0.47 -26.04 -54.14
N ASP A 286 -1.12 -26.62 -55.16
CA ASP A 286 -1.64 -27.99 -55.14
C ASP A 286 -0.51 -28.99 -54.88
N LEU A 287 -0.45 -29.47 -53.63
CA LEU A 287 0.65 -30.29 -53.09
C LEU A 287 0.96 -31.55 -53.94
N PRO A 288 -0.02 -32.26 -54.53
CA PRO A 288 0.24 -33.38 -55.42
C PRO A 288 1.05 -32.98 -56.67
N VAL A 289 0.80 -31.81 -57.23
CA VAL A 289 1.46 -31.31 -58.45
C VAL A 289 2.91 -30.93 -58.15
N LEU A 290 3.17 -30.31 -56.99
CA LEU A 290 4.53 -30.00 -56.53
C LEU A 290 5.35 -31.27 -56.28
N LEU A 291 4.76 -32.28 -55.64
CA LEU A 291 5.42 -33.56 -55.39
C LEU A 291 5.69 -34.35 -56.67
N GLN A 292 4.82 -34.24 -57.69
CA GLN A 292 5.03 -34.87 -58.99
C GLN A 292 6.16 -34.20 -59.77
N ARG A 293 6.23 -32.87 -59.78
CA ARG A 293 7.34 -32.12 -60.41
C ARG A 293 8.67 -32.40 -59.74
N GLY A 294 8.70 -32.45 -58.40
CA GLY A 294 9.92 -32.79 -57.66
C GLY A 294 10.45 -34.18 -58.03
N ARG A 295 9.57 -35.18 -58.15
CA ARG A 295 9.96 -36.53 -58.57
C ARG A 295 10.52 -36.57 -59.99
N GLN A 296 9.85 -35.91 -60.94
CA GLN A 296 10.33 -35.85 -62.32
C GLN A 296 11.69 -35.15 -62.45
N ALA A 297 11.93 -34.10 -61.65
CA ALA A 297 13.22 -33.42 -61.63
C ALA A 297 14.33 -34.28 -60.99
N MET A 298 14.01 -35.09 -59.97
CA MET A 298 14.94 -36.07 -59.41
C MET A 298 15.34 -37.12 -60.44
N ASP A 299 14.36 -37.68 -61.16
CA ASP A 299 14.59 -38.71 -62.17
C ASP A 299 15.38 -38.18 -63.38
N ALA A 300 15.22 -36.89 -63.71
CA ALA A 300 15.96 -36.22 -64.78
C ALA A 300 17.37 -35.72 -64.37
N GLY A 301 17.71 -35.75 -63.08
CA GLY A 301 18.97 -35.22 -62.55
C GLY A 301 19.08 -33.68 -62.59
N GLU A 302 17.97 -32.97 -62.72
CA GLU A 302 17.89 -31.51 -62.93
C GLU A 302 17.45 -30.79 -61.65
N TRP A 303 18.24 -30.95 -60.58
CA TRP A 303 17.96 -30.51 -59.21
C TRP A 303 17.71 -29.00 -59.08
N ASP A 304 18.43 -28.20 -59.86
CA ASP A 304 18.39 -26.73 -59.79
C ASP A 304 17.05 -26.15 -60.27
N ARG A 305 16.27 -26.89 -61.07
CA ARG A 305 14.95 -26.43 -61.54
C ARG A 305 13.80 -26.79 -60.59
N ALA A 306 14.02 -27.67 -59.63
CA ALA A 306 12.98 -28.09 -58.69
C ALA A 306 12.76 -27.06 -57.55
N ALA A 307 13.82 -26.38 -57.14
CA ALA A 307 13.74 -25.28 -56.19
C ALA A 307 13.36 -24.01 -56.95
N GLY A 308 12.11 -23.55 -56.79
CA GLY A 308 11.64 -22.32 -57.40
C GLY A 308 12.57 -21.12 -57.12
N PRO A 309 12.45 -20.02 -57.90
CA PRO A 309 13.47 -18.96 -58.04
C PRO A 309 13.87 -18.18 -56.78
N ARG A 310 13.34 -18.50 -55.60
CA ARG A 310 13.63 -17.77 -54.35
C ARG A 310 14.88 -18.24 -53.59
N LEU A 311 15.40 -19.45 -53.84
CA LEU A 311 16.54 -19.97 -53.06
C LEU A 311 17.93 -19.66 -53.67
N ALA A 312 17.99 -19.06 -54.85
CA ALA A 312 19.26 -18.82 -55.55
C ALA A 312 19.94 -17.45 -55.24
N SER A 313 19.35 -16.58 -54.42
CA SER A 313 19.83 -15.18 -54.25
C SER A 313 20.49 -14.85 -52.90
N GLY A 314 20.74 -15.83 -52.03
CA GLY A 314 21.38 -15.61 -50.72
C GLY A 314 22.80 -16.16 -50.66
N GLY A 315 23.77 -15.48 -51.27
CA GLY A 315 25.18 -15.87 -51.20
C GLY A 315 26.11 -14.85 -51.87
N GLY A 316 26.47 -13.81 -51.14
CA GLY A 316 27.46 -12.78 -51.51
C GLY A 316 27.84 -11.99 -50.28
#